data_AF-A0A7G8W1E5-F1
#
_entry.id   AF-A0A7G8W1E5-F1
#
_cell.length_a   1.000
_cell.length_b   1.000
_cell.length_c   1.000
_cell.angle_alpha   90.00
_cell.angle_beta   90.00
_cell.angle_gamma   90.00
#
_symmetry.space_group_name_H-M   'P 1'
#
loop_
_entity.id
_entity.type
_entity.pdbx_description
1 polymer ?
#
loop_
_entity_poly.entity_id
_entity_poly.type
_entity_poly.pdbx_seq_one_letter_code
_entity_poly.pdbx_strand_id
1 'polypeptide(L)'
;MTDAAIGKRLGRSKVGVVIRRLKFGIHKLTPPVPWALDEDSMLRDLYGAVDTIFLAAMLTRPPEALRARAFYLNLRMRKAWSQEEDEILWAHYPCTPVPVFACLLPRRTDRNIYHRADVLGIERGHAYVLSTWDQRHHAYPPELRSLIRLHHNVQRKLQDVEAKH
;
A
#
# COMPACT_ATOMS: atom_id res chain seq x y z
N MET A 1 -8.51 31.90 27.08
CA MET A 1 -9.40 33.04 27.43
C MET A 1 -10.53 33.12 26.41
N THR A 2 -11.78 33.36 26.83
CA THR A 2 -12.92 33.49 25.92
C THR A 2 -12.96 34.88 25.27
N ASP A 3 -13.57 35.01 24.09
CA ASP A 3 -13.71 36.32 23.41
C ASP A 3 -14.48 37.34 24.25
N ALA A 4 -15.39 36.84 25.09
CA ALA A 4 -16.12 37.66 26.05
C ALA A 4 -15.19 38.23 27.13
N ALA A 5 -14.26 37.42 27.66
CA ALA A 5 -13.26 37.88 28.63
C ALA A 5 -12.27 38.87 28.00
N ILE A 6 -11.87 38.65 26.74
CA ILE A 6 -11.00 39.57 25.98
C ILE A 6 -11.74 40.88 25.70
N GLY A 7 -13.01 40.83 25.29
CA GLY A 7 -13.84 42.01 25.09
C GLY A 7 -13.98 42.86 26.36
N LYS A 8 -14.26 42.21 27.50
CA LYS A 8 -14.35 42.87 28.81
C LYS A 8 -13.03 43.54 29.21
N ARG A 9 -11.89 42.89 28.95
CA ARG A 9 -10.56 43.44 29.27
C ARG A 9 -10.14 44.60 28.36
N LEU A 10 -10.61 44.61 27.11
CA LEU A 10 -10.27 45.63 26.11
C LEU A 10 -11.32 46.76 25.99
N GLY A 11 -12.41 46.71 26.76
CA GLY A 11 -13.53 47.65 26.63
C GLY A 11 -14.24 47.56 25.27
N ARG A 12 -14.24 46.37 24.63
CA ARG A 12 -14.79 46.15 23.29
C ARG A 12 -15.94 45.14 23.33
N SER A 13 -16.86 45.22 22.37
CA SER A 13 -17.94 44.24 22.25
C SER A 13 -17.37 42.86 21.87
N LYS A 14 -17.96 41.79 22.44
CA LYS A 14 -17.63 40.39 22.10
C LYS A 14 -17.66 40.15 20.59
N VAL A 15 -18.66 40.72 19.91
CA VAL A 15 -18.84 40.58 18.45
C VAL A 15 -17.68 41.23 17.69
N GLY A 16 -17.23 42.41 18.10
CA GLY A 16 -16.09 43.09 17.49
C GLY A 16 -14.79 42.31 17.65
N VAL A 17 -14.59 41.67 18.83
CA VAL A 17 -13.44 40.78 19.07
C VAL A 17 -13.51 39.53 18.17
N VAL A 18 -14.69 38.93 18.00
CA VAL A 18 -14.88 37.78 17.10
C VAL A 18 -14.55 38.14 15.65
N ILE A 19 -15.08 39.25 15.13
CA ILE A 19 -14.80 39.72 13.76
C ILE A 19 -13.31 39.98 13.57
N ARG A 20 -12.68 40.67 14.52
CA ARG A 20 -11.24 40.97 14.47
C ARG A 20 -10.41 39.68 14.48
N ARG A 21 -10.75 38.74 15.34
CA ARG A 21 -10.06 37.44 15.46
C ARG A 21 -10.17 36.63 14.16
N LEU A 22 -11.36 36.55 13.57
CA LEU A 22 -11.59 35.86 12.30
C LEU A 22 -10.88 36.57 11.13
N LYS A 23 -10.86 37.91 11.12
CA LYS A 23 -10.10 38.70 10.12
C LYS A 23 -8.60 38.39 10.14
N PHE A 24 -8.06 38.04 11.30
CA PHE A 24 -6.67 37.60 11.46
C PHE A 24 -6.49 36.07 11.34
N GLY A 25 -7.52 35.32 10.92
CA GLY A 25 -7.42 33.86 10.72
C GLY A 25 -7.27 33.04 12.01
N ILE A 26 -7.52 33.64 13.18
CA ILE A 26 -7.38 32.96 14.46
C ILE A 26 -8.70 32.23 14.75
N HIS A 27 -8.75 30.96 14.37
CA HIS A 27 -9.88 30.09 14.68
C HIS A 27 -9.79 29.59 16.13
N LYS A 28 -10.94 29.37 16.78
CA LYS A 28 -10.93 28.72 18.10
C LYS A 28 -10.50 27.27 17.92
N LEU A 29 -9.56 26.83 18.73
CA LEU A 29 -9.31 25.42 18.93
C LEU A 29 -10.52 24.84 19.65
N THR A 30 -11.41 24.18 18.92
CA THR A 30 -12.41 23.30 19.53
C THR A 30 -11.65 22.18 20.23
N PRO A 31 -11.90 21.91 21.53
CA PRO A 31 -11.24 20.79 22.17
C PRO A 31 -11.59 19.51 21.39
N PRO A 32 -10.61 18.62 21.14
CA PRO A 32 -10.88 17.39 20.44
C PRO A 32 -11.94 16.61 21.22
N VAL A 33 -13.02 16.22 20.55
CA VAL A 33 -14.06 15.38 21.15
C VAL A 33 -13.40 14.05 21.55
N PRO A 34 -13.49 13.62 22.82
CA PRO A 34 -12.83 12.41 23.29
C PRO A 34 -13.31 11.19 22.49
N TRP A 35 -12.43 10.19 22.37
CA TRP A 35 -12.75 8.91 21.73
C TRP A 35 -13.40 7.98 22.74
N ALA A 36 -14.54 7.40 22.37
CA ALA A 36 -15.17 6.36 23.17
C ALA A 36 -14.43 5.02 23.02
N LEU A 37 -14.51 4.16 24.04
CA LEU A 37 -13.92 2.82 23.99
C LEU A 37 -14.50 1.96 22.86
N ASP A 38 -15.79 2.15 22.57
CA ASP A 38 -16.48 1.46 21.48
C ASP A 38 -15.97 1.93 20.11
N GLU A 39 -15.76 3.24 19.93
CA GLU A 39 -15.18 3.81 18.71
C GLU A 39 -13.77 3.25 18.47
N ASP A 40 -12.95 3.14 19.52
CA ASP A 40 -11.61 2.55 19.44
C ASP A 40 -11.66 1.06 19.09
N SER A 41 -12.62 0.32 19.64
CA SER A 41 -12.78 -1.12 19.35
C SER A 41 -13.21 -1.34 17.91
N MET A 42 -14.20 -0.57 17.43
CA MET A 42 -14.58 -0.56 16.02
C MET A 42 -13.41 -0.19 15.11
N LEU A 43 -12.55 0.77 15.52
CA LEU A 43 -11.36 1.11 14.77
C LEU A 43 -10.35 -0.04 14.72
N ARG A 44 -10.14 -0.76 15.83
CA ARG A 44 -9.23 -1.92 15.84
C ARG A 44 -9.70 -3.03 14.89
N ASP A 45 -11.00 -3.26 14.82
CA ASP A 45 -11.57 -4.38 14.07
C ASP A 45 -11.75 -4.05 12.57
N LEU A 46 -12.17 -2.83 12.25
CA LEU A 46 -12.61 -2.47 10.91
C LEU A 46 -11.58 -1.64 10.12
N TYR A 47 -10.59 -1.03 10.78
CA TYR A 47 -9.62 -0.15 10.12
C TYR A 47 -8.67 -0.94 9.21
N GLY A 48 -8.84 -0.77 7.89
CA GLY A 48 -8.09 -1.49 6.85
C GLY A 48 -8.87 -2.62 6.18
N ALA A 49 -9.93 -3.11 6.81
CA ALA A 49 -10.89 -4.03 6.20
C ALA A 49 -11.95 -3.28 5.40
N VAL A 50 -12.44 -2.16 5.94
CA VAL A 50 -13.48 -1.32 5.33
C VAL A 50 -12.89 0.01 4.89
N ASP A 51 -13.49 0.62 3.86
CA ASP A 51 -13.07 1.93 3.37
C ASP A 51 -13.17 3.00 4.47
N THR A 52 -12.12 3.82 4.58
CA THR A 52 -12.01 4.83 5.64
C THR A 52 -13.11 5.87 5.54
N ILE A 53 -13.62 6.16 4.33
CA ILE A 53 -14.71 7.12 4.11
C ILE A 53 -16.02 6.55 4.67
N PHE A 54 -16.30 5.27 4.43
CA PHE A 54 -17.48 4.61 4.98
C PHE A 54 -17.43 4.54 6.50
N LEU A 55 -16.25 4.20 7.04
CA LEU A 55 -16.03 4.15 8.49
C LEU A 55 -16.14 5.54 9.14
N ALA A 56 -15.72 6.60 8.43
CA ALA A 56 -15.93 8.00 8.82
C ALA A 56 -17.41 8.39 8.89
N ALA A 57 -18.19 7.99 7.88
CA ALA A 57 -19.62 8.21 7.87
C ALA A 57 -20.32 7.47 9.03
N MET A 58 -19.92 6.21 9.28
CA MET A 58 -20.49 5.39 10.35
C MET A 58 -20.24 5.95 11.75
N LEU A 59 -19.01 6.41 12.03
CA LEU A 59 -18.64 6.97 13.33
C LEU A 59 -18.98 8.47 13.45
N THR A 60 -19.54 9.09 12.41
CA THR A 60 -19.81 10.54 12.34
C THR A 60 -18.58 11.41 12.64
N ARG A 61 -17.38 10.89 12.34
CA ARG A 61 -16.09 11.57 12.54
C ARG A 61 -15.45 11.87 11.18
N PRO A 62 -14.70 12.97 11.05
CA PRO A 62 -13.97 13.22 9.82
C PRO A 62 -12.90 12.13 9.59
N PRO A 63 -12.64 11.73 8.33
CA PRO A 63 -11.67 10.68 8.02
C PRO A 63 -10.25 11.02 8.51
N GLU A 64 -9.90 12.30 8.59
CA GLU A 64 -8.63 12.78 9.15
C GLU A 64 -8.50 12.43 10.64
N ALA A 65 -9.58 12.56 11.42
CA ALA A 65 -9.57 12.21 12.83
C ALA A 65 -9.41 10.70 13.02
N LEU A 66 -10.01 9.89 12.15
CA LEU A 66 -9.85 8.43 12.16
C LEU A 66 -8.41 8.01 11.85
N ARG A 67 -7.79 8.59 10.81
CA ARG A 67 -6.38 8.32 10.49
C ARG A 67 -5.46 8.71 11.64
N ALA A 68 -5.72 9.87 12.26
CA ALA A 68 -4.96 10.32 13.44
C ALA A 68 -5.13 9.37 14.62
N ARG A 69 -6.37 8.93 14.91
CA ARG A 69 -6.63 7.98 16.00
C ARG A 69 -6.02 6.61 15.75
N ALA A 70 -6.15 6.10 14.54
CA ALA A 70 -5.52 4.85 14.13
C ALA A 70 -4.00 4.91 14.29
N PHE A 71 -3.38 6.04 13.94
CA PHE A 71 -1.96 6.26 14.22
C PHE A 71 -1.63 6.19 15.72
N TYR A 72 -2.41 6.85 16.58
CA TYR A 72 -2.24 6.77 18.05
C TYR A 72 -2.44 5.36 18.61
N LEU A 73 -3.35 4.59 18.02
CA LEU A 73 -3.62 3.19 18.39
C LEU A 73 -2.63 2.21 17.73
N ASN A 74 -1.62 2.70 17.00
CA ASN A 74 -0.67 1.91 16.21
C ASN A 74 -1.34 0.95 15.21
N LEU A 75 -2.54 1.30 14.74
CA LEU A 75 -3.26 0.56 13.72
C LEU A 75 -2.68 0.91 12.35
N ARG A 76 -2.02 -0.08 11.74
CA ARG A 76 -1.61 0.00 10.35
C ARG A 76 -2.78 -0.45 9.49
N MET A 77 -3.01 0.23 8.36
CA MET A 77 -3.87 -0.26 7.29
C MET A 77 -3.28 -1.58 6.78
N ARG A 78 -3.65 -2.69 7.40
CA ARG A 78 -3.42 -4.01 6.85
C ARG A 78 -4.41 -4.12 5.70
N LYS A 79 -3.98 -3.73 4.50
CA LYS A 79 -4.67 -4.13 3.28
C LYS A 79 -4.53 -5.64 3.22
N ALA A 80 -5.45 -6.37 3.85
CA ALA A 80 -5.50 -7.82 3.77
C ALA A 80 -5.54 -8.19 2.29
N TRP A 81 -4.80 -9.23 1.91
CA TRP A 81 -4.91 -9.78 0.57
C TRP A 81 -6.25 -10.48 0.45
N SER A 82 -7.03 -10.14 -0.57
CA SER A 82 -8.27 -10.87 -0.85
C SER A 82 -7.96 -12.20 -1.50
N GLN A 83 -8.90 -13.13 -1.42
CA GLN A 83 -8.79 -14.41 -2.10
C GLN A 83 -8.66 -14.24 -3.62
N GLU A 84 -9.39 -13.29 -4.21
CA GLU A 84 -9.28 -12.93 -5.63
C GLU A 84 -7.86 -12.45 -5.99
N GLU A 85 -7.22 -11.64 -5.14
CA GLU A 85 -5.84 -11.17 -5.37
C GLU A 85 -4.84 -12.34 -5.28
N ASP A 86 -5.06 -13.30 -4.38
CA ASP A 86 -4.24 -14.51 -4.28
C ASP A 86 -4.43 -15.44 -5.48
N GLU A 87 -5.66 -15.59 -5.99
CA GLU A 87 -5.97 -16.35 -7.21
C GLU A 87 -5.26 -15.76 -8.43
N ILE A 88 -5.25 -14.43 -8.55
CA ILE A 88 -4.51 -13.72 -9.60
C ILE A 88 -3.00 -14.00 -9.49
N LEU A 89 -2.44 -14.00 -8.27
CA LEU A 89 -1.03 -14.36 -8.07
C LEU A 89 -0.76 -15.81 -8.46
N TRP A 90 -1.61 -16.75 -8.06
CA TRP A 90 -1.47 -18.16 -8.43
C TRP A 90 -1.47 -18.37 -9.95
N ALA A 91 -2.38 -17.73 -10.66
CA ALA A 91 -2.53 -17.90 -12.10
C ALA A 91 -1.40 -17.22 -12.91
N HIS A 92 -0.97 -16.02 -12.50
CA HIS A 92 -0.15 -15.17 -13.35
C HIS A 92 1.29 -14.98 -12.85
N TYR A 93 1.58 -15.18 -11.57
CA TYR A 93 2.92 -14.92 -11.03
C TYR A 93 4.03 -15.78 -11.66
N PRO A 94 3.82 -17.05 -12.04
CA PRO A 94 4.88 -17.85 -12.65
C PRO A 94 5.37 -17.32 -14.02
N CYS A 95 4.52 -16.64 -14.79
CA CYS A 95 4.78 -16.30 -16.19
C CYS A 95 4.78 -14.79 -16.49
N THR A 96 4.16 -13.97 -15.66
CA THR A 96 3.92 -12.55 -15.94
C THR A 96 4.91 -11.65 -15.17
N PRO A 97 5.54 -10.66 -15.82
CA PRO A 97 6.45 -9.74 -15.12
C PRO A 97 5.72 -8.83 -14.12
N VAL A 98 6.36 -8.55 -12.97
CA VAL A 98 5.76 -7.75 -11.88
C VAL A 98 5.22 -6.39 -12.31
N PRO A 99 5.86 -5.62 -13.21
CA PRO A 99 5.31 -4.34 -13.67
C PRO A 99 3.91 -4.44 -14.30
N VAL A 100 3.53 -5.59 -14.87
CA VAL A 100 2.19 -5.81 -15.46
C VAL A 100 1.13 -6.00 -14.36
N PHE A 101 1.52 -6.44 -13.18
CA PHE A 101 0.62 -6.54 -12.03
C PHE A 101 0.17 -5.16 -11.52
N ALA A 102 0.81 -4.05 -11.91
CA ALA A 102 0.28 -2.72 -11.60
C ALA A 102 -1.11 -2.49 -12.22
N CYS A 103 -1.41 -3.14 -13.36
CA CYS A 103 -2.73 -3.08 -14.00
C CYS A 103 -3.75 -4.01 -13.33
N LEU A 104 -3.31 -5.21 -12.91
CA LEU A 104 -4.18 -6.22 -12.30
C LEU A 104 -4.46 -5.92 -10.81
N LEU A 105 -3.47 -5.35 -10.12
CA LEU A 105 -3.46 -5.06 -8.69
C LEU A 105 -3.04 -3.60 -8.44
N PRO A 106 -3.84 -2.61 -8.87
CA PRO A 106 -3.45 -1.19 -8.84
C PRO A 106 -3.24 -0.63 -7.42
N ARG A 107 -3.66 -1.37 -6.39
CA ARG A 107 -3.51 -1.00 -4.98
C ARG A 107 -2.28 -1.62 -4.31
N ARG A 108 -1.54 -2.48 -5.01
CA ARG A 108 -0.38 -3.24 -4.53
C ARG A 108 0.90 -2.72 -5.18
N THR A 109 1.97 -2.67 -4.40
CA THR A 109 3.32 -2.34 -4.91
C THR A 109 4.06 -3.62 -5.25
N ASP A 110 5.07 -3.51 -6.13
CA ASP A 110 5.93 -4.62 -6.55
C ASP A 110 6.49 -5.39 -5.34
N ARG A 111 6.97 -4.68 -4.33
CA ARG A 111 7.51 -5.28 -3.09
C ARG A 111 6.44 -6.08 -2.33
N ASN A 112 5.20 -5.61 -2.32
CA ASN A 112 4.09 -6.32 -1.69
C ASN A 112 3.75 -7.62 -2.44
N ILE A 113 3.82 -7.58 -3.78
CA ILE A 113 3.59 -8.74 -4.64
C ILE A 113 4.66 -9.82 -4.41
N TYR A 114 5.95 -9.45 -4.40
CA TYR A 114 7.03 -10.40 -4.08
C TYR A 114 6.87 -11.03 -2.70
N HIS A 115 6.60 -10.20 -1.68
CA HIS A 115 6.39 -10.70 -0.32
C HIS A 115 5.17 -11.62 -0.24
N ARG A 116 4.07 -11.30 -0.95
CA ARG A 116 2.89 -12.17 -0.93
C ARG A 116 3.14 -13.49 -1.64
N ALA A 117 3.82 -13.48 -2.79
CA ALA A 117 4.17 -14.70 -3.49
C ALA A 117 5.07 -15.61 -2.64
N ASP A 118 6.01 -15.03 -1.87
CA ASP A 118 6.83 -15.76 -0.91
C ASP A 118 5.99 -16.40 0.20
N VAL A 119 5.04 -15.64 0.78
CA VAL A 119 4.08 -16.16 1.77
C VAL A 119 3.18 -17.27 1.21
N LEU A 120 2.82 -17.20 -0.06
CA LEU A 120 2.01 -18.21 -0.76
C LEU A 120 2.85 -19.39 -1.28
N GLY A 121 4.19 -19.31 -1.22
CA GLY A 121 5.09 -20.32 -1.77
C GLY A 121 5.07 -20.43 -3.29
N ILE A 122 4.71 -19.35 -3.99
CA ILE A 122 4.61 -19.33 -5.45
C ILE A 122 5.96 -18.91 -6.05
N GLU A 123 6.59 -19.84 -6.76
CA GLU A 123 7.86 -19.58 -7.44
C GLU A 123 7.66 -19.07 -8.88
N ARG A 124 8.73 -18.49 -9.43
CA ARG A 124 8.77 -18.10 -10.84
C ARG A 124 8.97 -19.34 -11.70
N GLY A 125 8.22 -19.46 -12.79
CA GLY A 125 8.35 -20.58 -13.70
C GLY A 125 9.74 -20.59 -14.35
N HIS A 126 10.35 -21.76 -14.46
CA HIS A 126 11.71 -21.93 -14.99
C HIS A 126 11.90 -21.25 -16.36
N ALA A 127 10.89 -21.30 -17.24
CA ALA A 127 10.89 -20.63 -18.54
C ALA A 127 10.90 -19.08 -18.44
N TYR A 128 10.17 -18.50 -17.47
CA TYR A 128 10.19 -17.06 -17.21
C TYR A 128 11.49 -16.63 -16.56
N VAL A 129 12.02 -17.44 -15.65
CA VAL A 129 13.35 -17.21 -15.09
C VAL A 129 14.30 -17.15 -16.27
N LEU A 130 14.43 -18.23 -17.08
CA LEU A 130 15.27 -18.34 -18.30
C LEU A 130 15.13 -17.16 -19.28
N SER A 131 13.92 -16.67 -19.57
CA SER A 131 13.72 -15.53 -20.48
C SER A 131 14.23 -14.20 -19.92
N THR A 132 14.28 -14.06 -18.58
CA THR A 132 14.84 -12.89 -17.90
C THR A 132 16.34 -13.02 -17.58
N TRP A 133 16.99 -14.17 -17.85
CA TRP A 133 18.45 -14.33 -17.71
C TRP A 133 19.24 -13.49 -18.71
N ASP A 134 18.67 -13.22 -19.88
CA ASP A 134 19.38 -12.54 -20.98
C ASP A 134 19.80 -11.10 -20.60
N GLN A 135 19.02 -10.44 -19.74
CA GLN A 135 19.22 -9.02 -19.37
C GLN A 135 20.35 -8.78 -18.34
N ARG A 136 20.92 -9.82 -17.70
CA ARG A 136 21.95 -9.66 -16.64
C ARG A 136 23.36 -10.07 -17.07
N HIS A 137 23.57 -10.52 -18.31
CA HIS A 137 24.86 -11.08 -18.75
C HIS A 137 26.01 -10.07 -18.89
N HIS A 138 25.74 -8.77 -18.90
CA HIS A 138 26.78 -7.75 -18.95
C HIS A 138 27.70 -7.78 -17.71
N ALA A 139 27.25 -8.37 -16.60
CA ALA A 139 27.96 -8.38 -15.31
C ALA A 139 28.85 -9.62 -15.06
N TYR A 140 28.76 -10.68 -15.87
CA TYR A 140 29.55 -11.91 -15.66
C TYR A 140 30.87 -11.92 -16.45
N PRO A 141 31.88 -12.72 -16.05
CA PRO A 141 33.07 -12.93 -16.87
C PRO A 141 32.74 -13.53 -18.25
N PRO A 142 33.52 -13.20 -19.30
CA PRO A 142 33.28 -13.66 -20.67
C PRO A 142 33.31 -15.18 -20.84
N GLU A 143 34.09 -15.90 -20.02
CA GLU A 143 34.19 -17.35 -20.08
C GLU A 143 32.86 -18.01 -19.68
N LEU A 144 32.23 -17.52 -18.60
CA LEU A 144 30.98 -18.07 -18.09
C LEU A 144 29.81 -17.83 -19.05
N ARG A 145 29.77 -16.67 -19.72
CA ARG A 145 28.79 -16.38 -20.78
C ARG A 145 28.90 -17.36 -21.95
N SER A 146 30.12 -17.74 -22.32
CA SER A 146 30.39 -18.63 -23.44
C SER A 146 29.95 -20.06 -23.13
N LEU A 147 30.21 -20.53 -21.91
CA LEU A 147 29.79 -21.85 -21.42
C LEU A 147 28.25 -22.00 -21.38
N ILE A 148 27.54 -20.99 -20.88
CA ILE A 148 26.08 -21.01 -20.81
C ILE A 148 25.47 -21.05 -22.23
N ARG A 149 26.02 -20.27 -23.17
CA ARG A 149 25.62 -20.32 -24.58
C ARG A 149 25.84 -21.70 -25.20
N LEU A 150 26.96 -22.32 -24.88
CA LEU A 150 27.32 -23.64 -25.39
C LEU A 150 26.39 -24.72 -24.84
N HIS A 151 26.07 -24.67 -23.54
CA HIS A 151 25.11 -25.57 -22.89
C HIS A 151 23.73 -25.52 -23.56
N HIS A 152 23.18 -24.32 -23.77
CA HIS A 152 21.88 -24.17 -24.45
C HIS A 152 21.91 -24.67 -25.90
N ASN A 153 23.02 -24.49 -26.62
CA ASN A 153 23.16 -25.00 -27.98
C ASN A 153 23.20 -26.54 -28.01
N VAL A 154 23.89 -27.14 -27.05
CA VAL A 154 23.96 -28.60 -26.90
C VAL A 154 22.60 -29.19 -26.54
N GLN A 155 21.88 -28.58 -25.59
CA GLN A 155 20.52 -28.99 -25.23
C GLN A 155 19.57 -28.95 -26.42
N ARG A 156 19.63 -27.89 -27.24
CA ARG A 156 18.80 -27.76 -28.44
C ARG A 156 19.12 -28.84 -29.49
N LYS A 157 20.41 -29.12 -29.70
CA LYS A 157 20.83 -30.20 -30.62
C LYS A 157 20.42 -31.59 -30.12
N LEU A 158 20.44 -31.83 -28.82
CA LEU A 158 19.96 -33.08 -28.23
C LEU A 158 18.46 -33.26 -28.52
N GLN A 159 17.66 -32.22 -28.30
CA GLN A 159 16.22 -32.23 -28.62
C GLN A 159 15.95 -32.48 -30.12
N ASP A 160 16.73 -31.87 -31.02
CA ASP A 160 16.59 -32.09 -32.47
C ASP A 160 16.94 -33.52 -32.91
N VAL A 161 17.83 -34.20 -32.18
CA VAL A 161 18.20 -35.60 -32.43
C VAL A 161 17.13 -36.54 -31.89
N GLU A 162 16.63 -36.29 -30.69
CA GLU A 162 15.53 -37.04 -30.08
C GLU A 162 14.24 -36.92 -30.91
N ALA A 163 13.96 -35.77 -31.52
CA ALA A 163 12.79 -35.56 -32.37
C ALA A 163 12.88 -36.24 -33.76
N LYS A 164 14.06 -36.76 -34.14
CA LYS A 164 14.31 -37.43 -35.42
C LYS A 164 14.35 -38.96 -35.32
N HIS A 165 14.26 -39.51 -34.12
CA HIS A 165 14.16 -40.94 -33.84
C HIS A 165 12.74 -41.29 -33.41
#